data_AF-A0A7C1QZY0-F1
#
_entry.id   AF-A0A7C1QZY0-F1
#
_cell.length_a   1.000
_cell.length_b   1.000
_cell.length_c   1.000
_cell.angle_alpha   90.00
_cell.angle_beta   90.00
_cell.angle_gamma   90.00
#
_symmetry.space_group_name_H-M   'P 1'
#
loop_
_entity.id
_entity.type
_entity.pdbx_description
1 polymer ?
#
loop_
_entity_poly.entity_id
_entity_poly.type
_entity_poly.pdbx_seq_one_letter_code
_entity_poly.pdbx_strand_id
1 'polypeptide(L)'
;MRVHARGCNCGLCNLDDETKEKSIQEIEEKQKKNIEDHGWYCHAIGGGDDQTPTGVNYHTHGCLESFGHPDLQIVAPMPPVLAHNLFGLAIEKIKSGEKFKAGDRLSDIIKNMDVALIEAQESGRTVLRMVLPDTRGELDREKMDKPFNTQWDGPPSLPGADLFRLCLN
;
A
#
# COMPACT_ATOMS: atom_id res chain seq x y z
N MET A 1 -3.59 17.54 8.25
CA MET A 1 -2.34 18.00 7.62
C MET A 1 -1.18 17.25 8.26
N ARG A 2 -0.53 16.29 7.57
CA ARG A 2 0.67 15.62 8.11
C ARG A 2 1.76 16.68 8.22
N VAL A 3 2.26 16.91 9.43
CA VAL A 3 3.37 17.83 9.68
C VAL A 3 4.65 17.07 9.32
N HIS A 4 5.21 17.34 8.14
CA HIS A 4 6.50 16.75 7.75
C HIS A 4 7.63 17.34 8.63
N ALA A 5 8.64 16.52 8.94
CA ALA A 5 9.81 16.96 9.69
C ALA A 5 10.49 18.17 9.03
N ARG A 6 11.08 19.08 9.83
CA ARG A 6 11.89 20.21 9.31
C ARG A 6 12.99 19.67 8.41
N GLY A 7 13.07 20.15 7.17
CA GLY A 7 14.05 19.69 6.16
C GLY A 7 13.55 18.61 5.19
N CYS A 8 12.23 18.40 5.07
CA CYS A 8 11.65 17.49 4.09
C CYS A 8 12.02 17.92 2.65
N ASN A 9 12.71 17.04 1.91
CA ASN A 9 13.14 17.28 0.53
C ASN A 9 12.17 16.68 -0.51
N CYS A 10 10.88 16.53 -0.15
CA CYS A 10 9.90 16.02 -1.09
C CYS A 10 9.53 17.10 -2.13
N GLY A 11 9.10 16.67 -3.31
CA GLY A 11 8.81 17.58 -4.43
C GLY A 11 7.76 18.66 -4.14
N LEU A 12 6.93 18.48 -3.10
CA LEU A 12 5.95 19.49 -2.65
C LEU A 12 6.56 20.48 -1.65
N CYS A 13 7.39 20.04 -0.71
CA CYS A 13 7.95 20.92 0.33
C CYS A 13 8.93 21.96 -0.24
N ASN A 14 9.51 21.70 -1.41
CA ASN A 14 10.44 22.61 -2.10
C ASN A 14 9.76 23.66 -2.99
N LEU A 15 8.44 23.61 -3.15
CA LEU A 15 7.69 24.57 -3.95
C LEU A 15 7.34 25.82 -3.13
N ASP A 16 7.08 26.95 -3.79
CA ASP A 16 6.38 28.08 -3.16
C ASP A 16 4.93 27.72 -2.85
N ASP A 17 4.29 28.48 -1.95
CA ASP A 17 3.00 28.11 -1.39
C ASP A 17 1.85 28.13 -2.43
N GLU A 18 1.90 29.04 -3.40
CA GLU A 18 0.93 29.08 -4.51
C GLU A 18 1.06 27.83 -5.40
N THR A 19 2.29 27.46 -5.75
CA THR A 19 2.57 26.26 -6.56
C THR A 19 2.22 24.99 -5.80
N LYS A 20 2.42 24.95 -4.47
CA LYS A 20 1.96 23.84 -3.63
C LYS A 20 0.45 23.67 -3.67
N GLU A 21 -0.30 24.75 -3.44
CA GLU A 21 -1.76 24.70 -3.41
C GLU A 21 -2.32 24.21 -4.75
N LYS A 22 -1.82 24.76 -5.86
CA LYS A 22 -2.19 24.31 -7.19
C LYS A 22 -1.84 22.85 -7.44
N SER A 23 -0.64 22.40 -7.04
CA SER A 23 -0.22 21.00 -7.19
C SER A 23 -1.11 20.04 -6.39
N ILE A 24 -1.53 20.45 -5.18
CA ILE A 24 -2.44 19.67 -4.34
C ILE A 24 -3.81 19.55 -5.02
N GLN A 25 -4.36 20.66 -5.52
CA GLN A 25 -5.64 20.66 -6.23
C GLN A 25 -5.60 19.74 -7.46
N GLU A 26 -4.55 19.82 -8.29
CA GLU A 26 -4.39 18.95 -9.46
C GLU A 26 -4.31 17.46 -9.07
N ILE A 27 -3.65 17.14 -7.96
CA ILE A 27 -3.57 15.78 -7.42
C ILE A 27 -4.95 15.29 -6.97
N GLU A 28 -5.71 16.12 -6.25
CA GLU A 28 -7.05 15.79 -5.76
C GLU A 28 -8.05 15.59 -6.91
N GLU A 29 -8.02 16.47 -7.92
CA GLU A 29 -8.84 16.35 -9.12
C GLU A 29 -8.53 15.05 -9.87
N LYS A 30 -7.25 14.70 -10.02
CA LYS A 30 -6.83 13.44 -10.65
C LYS A 30 -7.27 12.22 -9.85
N GLN A 31 -7.18 12.26 -8.52
CA GLN A 31 -7.66 11.19 -7.66
C GLN A 31 -9.16 11.00 -7.79
N LYS A 32 -9.93 12.10 -7.74
CA LYS A 32 -11.38 12.08 -7.92
C LYS A 32 -11.75 11.50 -9.29
N LYS A 33 -11.09 11.95 -10.34
CA LYS A 33 -11.32 11.43 -11.70
C LYS A 33 -11.03 9.93 -11.81
N ASN A 34 -9.96 9.44 -11.20
CA ASN A 34 -9.67 8.00 -11.20
C ASN A 34 -10.72 7.18 -10.44
N ILE A 35 -11.27 7.71 -9.32
CA ILE A 35 -12.41 7.09 -8.65
C ILE A 35 -13.64 7.07 -9.57
N GLU A 36 -13.96 8.17 -10.24
CA GLU A 36 -15.11 8.25 -11.15
C GLU A 36 -14.98 7.30 -12.35
N ASP A 37 -13.81 7.26 -12.99
CA ASP A 37 -13.58 6.49 -14.20
C ASP A 37 -13.33 4.99 -13.94
N HIS A 38 -12.72 4.67 -12.80
CA HIS A 38 -12.19 3.33 -12.56
C HIS A 38 -12.60 2.70 -11.22
N GLY A 39 -13.12 3.49 -10.29
CA GLY A 39 -13.47 3.08 -8.92
C GLY A 39 -12.27 2.97 -7.97
N TRP A 40 -11.05 3.26 -8.43
CA TRP A 40 -9.85 3.17 -7.61
C TRP A 40 -8.71 4.06 -8.13
N TYR A 41 -7.74 4.34 -7.25
CA TYR A 41 -6.40 4.81 -7.62
C TYR A 41 -5.37 4.24 -6.64
N CYS A 42 -4.08 4.42 -6.91
CA CYS A 42 -3.03 4.06 -5.96
C CYS A 42 -2.07 5.22 -5.65
N HIS A 43 -1.57 5.24 -4.42
CA HIS A 43 -0.41 6.05 -4.04
C HIS A 43 0.85 5.20 -4.05
N ALA A 44 1.95 5.86 -4.37
CA ALA A 44 3.28 5.28 -4.37
C ALA A 44 4.20 6.13 -3.51
N ILE A 45 4.43 5.67 -2.29
CA ILE A 45 5.31 6.34 -1.33
C ILE A 45 6.59 5.53 -1.26
N GLY A 46 7.70 6.14 -1.70
CA GLY A 46 9.03 5.57 -1.59
C GLY A 46 9.97 6.50 -0.84
N GLY A 47 11.13 5.97 -0.41
CA GLY A 47 12.20 6.79 0.17
C GLY A 47 12.21 6.86 1.69
N GLY A 48 11.74 5.83 2.40
CA GLY A 48 11.88 5.71 3.85
C GLY A 48 10.59 5.99 4.62
N ASP A 49 9.45 5.48 4.15
CA ASP A 49 8.20 5.49 4.91
C ASP A 49 8.35 4.66 6.20
N ASP A 50 8.46 5.35 7.34
CA ASP A 50 8.65 4.77 8.68
C ASP A 50 7.43 3.97 9.17
N GLN A 51 6.30 4.06 8.47
CA GLN A 51 5.10 3.25 8.73
C GLN A 51 5.15 1.88 8.04
N THR A 52 6.23 1.58 7.31
CA THR A 52 6.40 0.29 6.63
C THR A 52 7.75 -0.34 6.94
N PRO A 53 7.83 -1.68 6.98
CA PRO A 53 9.06 -2.40 7.34
C PRO A 53 10.18 -2.28 6.29
N THR A 54 9.90 -1.73 5.11
CA THR A 54 10.83 -1.62 3.98
C THR A 54 11.08 -0.18 3.55
N GLY A 55 10.41 0.80 4.17
CA GLY A 55 10.47 2.20 3.75
C GLY A 55 9.71 2.49 2.45
N VAL A 56 8.89 1.55 1.98
CA VAL A 56 8.10 1.64 0.74
C VAL A 56 6.67 1.24 1.03
N ASN A 57 5.73 2.04 0.52
CA ASN A 57 4.31 1.87 0.73
C ASN A 57 3.53 2.20 -0.55
N TYR A 58 3.13 1.15 -1.27
CA TYR A 58 2.16 1.26 -2.34
C TYR A 58 0.81 0.82 -1.80
N HIS A 59 -0.24 1.61 -2.01
CA HIS A 59 -1.57 1.20 -1.58
C HIS A 59 -2.67 1.81 -2.44
N THR A 60 -3.80 1.12 -2.52
CA THR A 60 -4.97 1.59 -3.23
C THR A 60 -5.87 2.47 -2.36
N HIS A 61 -6.77 3.18 -3.01
CA HIS A 61 -7.91 3.86 -2.42
C HIS A 61 -9.15 3.60 -3.29
N GLY A 62 -10.33 3.58 -2.67
CA GLY A 62 -11.61 3.47 -3.36
C GLY A 62 -12.16 2.04 -3.47
N CYS A 63 -11.38 1.01 -3.12
CA CYS A 63 -11.85 -0.37 -3.27
C CYS A 63 -13.07 -0.67 -2.40
N LEU A 64 -13.14 -0.06 -1.21
CA LEU A 64 -14.22 -0.31 -0.27
C LEU A 64 -15.52 0.30 -0.78
N GLU A 65 -15.47 1.56 -1.19
CA GLU A 65 -16.62 2.33 -1.65
C GLU A 65 -17.12 1.82 -3.00
N SER A 66 -16.21 1.50 -3.93
CA SER A 66 -16.57 1.12 -5.29
C SER A 66 -16.91 -0.36 -5.44
N PHE A 67 -16.25 -1.23 -4.66
CA PHE A 67 -16.34 -2.68 -4.85
C PHE A 67 -16.69 -3.46 -3.58
N GLY A 68 -16.83 -2.80 -2.42
CA GLY A 68 -17.05 -3.49 -1.14
C GLY A 68 -15.90 -4.41 -0.77
N HIS A 69 -14.65 -3.99 -1.01
CA HIS A 69 -13.44 -4.76 -0.77
C HIS A 69 -12.39 -3.89 -0.03
N PRO A 70 -11.65 -4.41 0.96
CA PRO A 70 -10.56 -3.65 1.59
C PRO A 70 -9.55 -3.14 0.55
N ASP A 71 -8.97 -1.97 0.78
CA ASP A 71 -7.87 -1.51 -0.07
C ASP A 71 -6.67 -2.46 0.02
N LEU A 72 -5.87 -2.50 -1.04
CA LEU A 72 -4.70 -3.35 -1.18
C LEU A 72 -3.43 -2.57 -0.82
N GLN A 73 -2.42 -3.26 -0.29
CA GLN A 73 -1.11 -2.69 0.01
C GLN A 73 0.02 -3.59 -0.48
N ILE A 74 1.11 -3.01 -0.98
CA ILE A 74 2.38 -3.68 -1.26
C ILE A 74 3.48 -2.88 -0.58
N VAL A 75 4.33 -3.56 0.19
CA VAL A 75 5.50 -2.95 0.85
C VAL A 75 6.81 -3.53 0.34
N ALA A 76 6.84 -4.22 -0.80
CA ALA A 76 8.10 -4.67 -1.41
C ALA A 76 8.77 -3.54 -2.20
N PRO A 77 10.10 -3.34 -2.08
CA PRO A 77 10.83 -2.40 -2.92
C PRO A 77 10.75 -2.80 -4.40
N MET A 78 10.13 -1.96 -5.24
CA MET A 78 10.01 -2.18 -6.68
C MET A 78 9.70 -0.90 -7.46
N PRO A 79 9.74 -0.93 -8.80
CA PRO A 79 9.21 0.18 -9.59
C PRO A 79 7.71 0.40 -9.32
N PRO A 80 7.23 1.63 -9.09
CA PRO A 80 5.81 1.92 -8.85
C PRO A 80 4.86 1.40 -9.93
N VAL A 81 5.31 1.38 -11.19
CA VAL A 81 4.55 0.82 -12.32
C VAL A 81 4.25 -0.67 -12.14
N LEU A 82 5.17 -1.43 -11.52
CA LEU A 82 4.96 -2.85 -11.27
C LEU A 82 3.91 -3.04 -10.17
N ALA A 83 3.99 -2.29 -9.08
CA ALA A 83 2.97 -2.32 -8.03
C ALA A 83 1.58 -1.95 -8.57
N HIS A 84 1.50 -0.91 -9.42
CA HIS A 84 0.25 -0.52 -10.08
C HIS A 84 -0.32 -1.66 -10.94
N ASN A 85 0.50 -2.34 -11.73
CA ASN A 85 0.05 -3.48 -12.55
C ASN A 85 -0.46 -4.65 -11.70
N LEU A 86 0.23 -4.96 -10.59
CA LEU A 86 -0.21 -6.02 -9.67
C LEU A 86 -1.55 -5.68 -9.02
N PHE A 87 -1.75 -4.42 -8.60
CA PHE A 87 -3.06 -3.95 -8.15
C PHE A 87 -4.11 -4.05 -9.24
N GLY A 88 -3.80 -3.64 -10.48
CA GLY A 88 -4.73 -3.75 -11.59
C GLY A 88 -5.24 -5.18 -11.80
N LEU A 89 -4.34 -6.17 -11.77
CA LEU A 89 -4.71 -7.59 -11.87
C LEU A 89 -5.63 -8.04 -10.73
N ALA A 90 -5.32 -7.63 -9.49
CA ALA A 90 -6.14 -7.96 -8.33
C ALA A 90 -7.51 -7.23 -8.36
N ILE A 91 -7.54 -5.97 -8.80
CA ILE A 91 -8.75 -5.15 -8.94
C ILE A 91 -9.69 -5.76 -9.98
N GLU A 92 -9.20 -6.21 -11.14
CA GLU A 92 -10.06 -6.82 -12.16
C GLU A 92 -10.75 -8.09 -11.66
N LYS A 93 -10.06 -8.86 -10.82
CA LYS A 93 -10.65 -10.00 -10.11
C LYS A 93 -11.72 -9.56 -9.11
N ILE A 94 -11.45 -8.54 -8.31
CA ILE A 94 -12.43 -7.97 -7.37
C ILE A 94 -13.68 -7.49 -8.12
N LYS A 95 -13.51 -6.80 -9.26
CA LYS A 95 -14.61 -6.35 -10.13
C LYS A 95 -15.42 -7.52 -10.71
N SER A 96 -14.76 -8.65 -10.98
CA SER A 96 -15.45 -9.88 -11.42
C SER A 96 -16.24 -10.58 -10.30
N GLY A 97 -16.17 -10.06 -9.07
CA GLY A 97 -16.90 -10.56 -7.90
C GLY A 97 -16.05 -11.36 -6.91
N GLU A 98 -14.74 -11.51 -7.17
CA GLU A 98 -13.84 -12.18 -6.24
C GLU A 98 -13.68 -11.35 -4.95
N LYS A 99 -13.66 -12.03 -3.80
CA LYS A 99 -13.51 -11.39 -2.48
C LYS A 99 -12.31 -12.00 -1.79
N PHE A 100 -11.25 -11.20 -1.66
CA PHE A 100 -10.07 -11.62 -0.94
C PHE A 100 -10.21 -11.36 0.56
N LYS A 101 -9.51 -12.16 1.35
CA LYS A 101 -9.35 -11.99 2.80
C LYS A 101 -7.95 -12.38 3.24
N ALA A 102 -7.61 -12.03 4.48
CA ALA A 102 -6.36 -12.46 5.08
C ALA A 102 -6.28 -14.00 5.12
N GLY A 103 -5.10 -14.52 4.81
CA GLY A 103 -4.82 -15.94 4.69
C GLY A 103 -4.98 -16.52 3.27
N ASP A 104 -5.60 -15.77 2.34
CA ASP A 104 -5.70 -16.20 0.96
C ASP A 104 -4.33 -16.18 0.24
N ARG A 105 -4.22 -16.99 -0.81
CA ARG A 105 -3.07 -17.04 -1.72
C ARG A 105 -3.54 -16.86 -3.16
N LEU A 106 -2.91 -15.93 -3.86
CA LEU A 106 -3.21 -15.61 -5.26
C LEU A 106 -2.10 -16.17 -6.15
N SER A 107 -2.40 -17.18 -6.95
CA SER A 107 -1.41 -17.90 -7.78
C SER A 107 -1.34 -17.40 -9.23
N ASP A 108 -2.20 -16.46 -9.60
CA ASP A 108 -2.39 -15.97 -10.97
C ASP A 108 -2.16 -14.45 -11.12
N ILE A 109 -1.76 -13.77 -10.04
CA ILE A 109 -1.32 -12.37 -10.09
C ILE A 109 0.11 -12.29 -10.64
N ILE A 110 0.98 -13.19 -10.18
CA ILE A 110 2.35 -13.33 -10.67
C ILE A 110 2.48 -14.71 -11.31
N LYS A 111 2.93 -14.76 -12.56
CA LYS A 111 3.04 -16.03 -13.28
C LYS A 111 3.94 -17.01 -12.53
N ASN A 112 3.39 -18.19 -12.22
CA ASN A 112 4.05 -19.29 -11.53
C ASN A 112 4.54 -18.95 -10.11
N MET A 113 3.97 -17.94 -9.46
CA MET A 113 4.32 -17.58 -8.09
C MET A 113 3.10 -17.15 -7.30
N ASP A 114 3.00 -17.62 -6.06
CA ASP A 114 1.95 -17.22 -5.15
C ASP A 114 2.24 -15.85 -4.53
N VAL A 115 1.17 -15.09 -4.32
CA VAL A 115 1.14 -13.89 -3.50
C VAL A 115 0.26 -14.17 -2.29
N ALA A 116 0.76 -13.90 -1.08
CA ALA A 116 -0.01 -14.10 0.14
C ALA A 116 -0.74 -12.81 0.54
N LEU A 117 -1.91 -12.96 1.16
CA LEU A 117 -2.70 -11.84 1.64
C LEU A 117 -2.74 -11.83 3.15
N ILE A 118 -2.32 -10.71 3.75
CA ILE A 118 -2.35 -10.51 5.21
C ILE A 118 -3.06 -9.20 5.56
N GLU A 119 -3.64 -9.14 6.75
CA GLU A 119 -4.14 -7.88 7.30
C GLU A 119 -2.97 -6.95 7.65
N ALA A 120 -3.11 -5.68 7.30
CA ALA A 120 -2.18 -4.62 7.67
C ALA A 120 -2.93 -3.33 8.02
N GLN A 121 -2.22 -2.39 8.62
CA GLN A 121 -2.74 -1.04 8.91
C GLN A 121 -2.09 -0.03 7.98
N GLU A 122 -2.90 0.86 7.42
CA GLU A 122 -2.45 1.99 6.62
C GLU A 122 -3.21 3.23 7.09
N SER A 123 -2.54 4.23 7.65
CA SER A 123 -3.19 5.49 8.07
C SER A 123 -4.46 5.31 8.93
N GLY A 124 -4.49 4.30 9.81
CA GLY A 124 -5.60 4.02 10.73
C GLY A 124 -6.75 3.19 10.15
N ARG A 125 -6.64 2.70 8.91
CA ARG A 125 -7.58 1.76 8.29
C ARG A 125 -6.93 0.40 8.07
N THR A 126 -7.76 -0.65 8.15
CA THR A 126 -7.35 -2.00 7.81
C THR A 126 -7.32 -2.16 6.29
N VAL A 127 -6.19 -2.64 5.77
CA VAL A 127 -5.96 -2.94 4.36
C VAL A 127 -5.49 -4.38 4.22
N LEU A 128 -5.58 -4.93 3.01
CA LEU A 128 -5.09 -6.25 2.68
C LEU A 128 -3.73 -6.14 1.99
N ARG A 129 -2.67 -6.53 2.68
CA ARG A 129 -1.31 -6.50 2.13
C ARG A 129 -1.05 -7.73 1.29
N MET A 130 -0.62 -7.49 0.06
CA MET A 130 -0.06 -8.47 -0.87
C MET A 130 1.43 -8.66 -0.54
N VAL A 131 1.75 -9.77 0.12
CA VAL A 131 3.12 -10.20 0.35
C VAL A 131 3.62 -10.91 -0.89
N LEU A 132 4.65 -10.34 -1.50
CA LEU A 132 5.24 -10.86 -2.72
C LEU A 132 6.37 -11.84 -2.38
N PRO A 133 6.57 -12.86 -3.21
CA PRO A 133 7.66 -13.80 -3.03
C PRO A 133 9.02 -13.10 -3.25
N ASP A 134 10.09 -13.73 -2.77
CA ASP A 134 11.44 -13.30 -3.09
C ASP A 134 11.81 -13.61 -4.55
N THR A 135 13.03 -13.26 -4.97
CA THR A 135 13.50 -13.46 -6.35
C THR A 135 13.63 -14.93 -6.76
N ARG A 136 13.55 -15.87 -5.81
CA ARG A 136 13.52 -17.33 -6.05
C ARG A 136 12.09 -17.88 -6.07
N GLY A 137 11.08 -17.05 -5.86
CA GLY A 137 9.69 -17.46 -5.75
C GLY A 137 9.30 -18.00 -4.37
N GLU A 138 10.14 -17.82 -3.34
CA GLU A 138 9.83 -18.27 -1.99
C GLU A 138 8.91 -17.27 -1.28
N LEU A 139 7.93 -17.79 -0.55
CA LEU A 139 6.93 -17.01 0.18
C LEU A 139 6.86 -17.38 1.67
N ASP A 140 7.52 -18.48 2.07
CA ASP A 140 7.73 -18.80 3.47
C ASP A 140 8.68 -17.78 4.10
N ARG A 141 8.16 -17.00 5.05
CA ARG A 141 8.87 -15.94 5.78
C ARG A 141 10.28 -16.34 6.24
N GLU A 142 10.44 -17.58 6.72
CA GLU A 142 11.71 -18.06 7.27
C GLU A 142 12.76 -18.40 6.18
N LYS A 143 12.31 -18.57 4.94
CA LYS A 143 13.15 -18.94 3.79
C LYS A 143 13.33 -17.80 2.79
N MET A 144 12.48 -16.78 2.85
CA MET A 144 12.56 -15.59 2.00
C MET A 144 13.85 -14.80 2.21
N ASP A 145 14.45 -14.33 1.12
CA ASP A 145 15.58 -13.40 1.20
C ASP A 145 15.17 -12.04 1.77
N LYS A 146 16.08 -11.37 2.48
CA LYS A 146 15.92 -9.96 2.87
C LYS A 146 16.03 -9.05 1.64
N PRO A 147 15.26 -7.95 1.56
CA PRO A 147 14.27 -7.47 2.54
C PRO A 147 12.86 -8.06 2.34
N PHE A 148 12.64 -9.00 1.41
CA PHE A 148 11.29 -9.49 1.10
C PHE A 148 10.60 -10.14 2.31
N ASN A 149 11.35 -10.82 3.19
CA ASN A 149 10.78 -11.41 4.39
C ASN A 149 10.20 -10.40 5.40
N THR A 150 10.62 -9.12 5.35
CA THR A 150 10.10 -8.10 6.27
C THR A 150 8.72 -7.59 5.87
N GLN A 151 8.22 -7.93 4.68
CA GLN A 151 6.84 -7.63 4.26
C GLN A 151 5.79 -8.23 5.21
N TRP A 152 6.14 -9.32 5.90
CA TRP A 152 5.30 -9.98 6.90
C TRP A 152 5.18 -9.19 8.21
N ASP A 153 5.98 -8.15 8.41
CA ASP A 153 6.00 -7.36 9.63
C ASP A 153 5.01 -6.19 9.59
N GLY A 154 4.49 -5.80 10.74
CA GLY A 154 3.76 -4.53 10.88
C GLY A 154 4.69 -3.31 10.67
N PRO A 155 4.16 -2.09 10.81
CA PRO A 155 5.03 -0.92 10.97
C PRO A 155 6.06 -1.23 12.06
N PRO A 156 7.35 -0.86 11.87
CA PRO A 156 8.34 -0.99 12.94
C PRO A 156 7.78 -0.32 14.19
N SER A 157 7.87 -0.98 15.34
CA SER A 157 7.33 -0.44 16.59
C SER A 157 7.94 0.93 16.84
N LEU A 158 7.15 1.99 16.65
CA LEU A 158 7.54 3.32 17.11
C LEU A 158 7.75 3.22 18.62
N PRO A 159 8.88 3.70 19.17
CA PRO A 159 9.02 3.77 20.63
C PRO A 159 7.85 4.60 21.19
N GLY A 160 6.91 3.94 21.86
CA GLY A 160 5.69 4.54 22.41
C GLY A 160 4.34 4.08 21.82
N ALA A 161 4.31 3.17 20.84
CA ALA A 161 3.06 2.67 20.23
C ALA A 161 2.25 1.66 21.09
N ASP A 162 2.64 1.42 22.35
CA ASP A 162 1.90 0.56 23.28
C ASP A 162 0.60 1.19 23.84
N LEU A 163 0.27 2.43 23.46
CA LEU A 163 -0.88 3.17 24.00
C LEU A 163 -2.19 3.01 23.21
N PHE A 164 -2.19 2.42 22.01
CA PHE A 164 -3.42 2.26 21.21
C PHE A 164 -4.09 0.88 21.32
N ARG A 165 -3.66 0.04 22.26
CA ARG A 165 -4.29 -1.28 22.53
C ARG A 165 -5.41 -1.23 23.58
N LEU A 166 -5.92 -0.04 23.95
CA LEU A 166 -6.83 0.14 25.09
C LEU A 166 -8.20 0.76 24.81
N CYS A 167 -8.66 0.82 23.55
CA CYS A 167 -10.03 1.26 23.25
C CYS A 167 -10.85 0.18 22.52
N LEU A 168 -11.02 -0.98 23.17
CA LEU A 168 -12.17 -1.85 22.97
C LEU A 168 -12.61 -2.39 24.34
N ASN A 169 -13.49 -1.62 24.99
CA ASN A 169 -14.54 -2.08 25.89
C ASN A 169 -15.72 -1.11 25.72
#